data_AF-A0A9Q5NEQ7-F1
#
_entry.id   AF-A0A9Q5NEQ7-F1
#
_cell.length_a   1.000
_cell.length_b   1.000
_cell.length_c   1.000
_cell.angle_alpha   90.00
_cell.angle_beta   90.00
_cell.angle_gamma   90.00
#
_symmetry.space_group_name_H-M   'P 1'
#
loop_
_entity.id
_entity.type
_entity.pdbx_description
1 polymer ?
#
loop_
_entity_poly.entity_id
_entity_poly.type
_entity_poly.pdbx_seq_one_letter_code
_entity_poly.pdbx_strand_id
1 'polypeptide(L)'
;MTTLYLERSKSLPVFIDVDFIDLFSYYQPVLGLFEQIVRRARECRPPETLADSFLATHLEALSTEERPTREEWYFWSARPALPQVPDANDRRGSYMALANTPVAPQVVESLVTIRALRVATGSFVLEPYLPWASSLTFLILRDLHDFTNLSIAEAARILSSFPLLVHCSLHIDFNFPDANALTVNSVELRFLKSFSLSWADWTNTGPLLDVMSARELRELELVGRLPDTDTGGEWDHLVRFLRRNNPPLSHIILEQIDCFHTAFLSSIALTPGLEGLWLEDCLLDETIIRGLVPLLSGTLKTLVLLDCYAFNIEELARVLKDTERHRDVKVKVYIDRCGDMSPAHIQMIQEMELDNLEIGPSSMPIDVNEGDTVEHTLEFIDDN
;
A
#
# COMPACT_ATOMS: atom_id res chain seq x y z
N MET A 1 -22.49 -30.47 -15.41
CA MET A 1 -21.36 -30.88 -14.55
C MET A 1 -20.16 -31.06 -15.45
N THR A 2 -19.20 -30.15 -15.37
CA THR A 2 -17.98 -30.19 -16.17
C THR A 2 -16.89 -30.74 -15.26
N THR A 3 -16.53 -32.01 -15.43
CA THR A 3 -15.51 -32.66 -14.59
C THR A 3 -14.13 -32.33 -15.15
N LEU A 4 -13.31 -31.63 -14.37
CA LEU A 4 -11.93 -31.31 -14.74
C LEU A 4 -11.02 -32.47 -14.31
N TYR A 5 -10.69 -33.36 -15.25
CA TYR A 5 -9.76 -34.48 -15.00
C TYR A 5 -8.33 -34.05 -15.28
N LEU A 6 -7.52 -33.87 -14.24
CA LEU A 6 -6.06 -33.75 -14.34
C LEU A 6 -5.42 -35.15 -14.28
N GLU A 7 -5.79 -36.01 -15.23
CA GLU A 7 -5.17 -37.33 -15.32
C GLU A 7 -3.76 -37.17 -15.89
N ARG A 8 -2.71 -37.52 -15.10
CA ARG A 8 -1.28 -37.60 -15.48
C ARG A 8 -0.38 -36.35 -15.31
N SER A 9 -0.71 -35.37 -14.45
CA SER A 9 0.32 -34.40 -14.02
C SER A 9 1.33 -35.14 -13.12
N LYS A 10 2.44 -35.62 -13.68
CA LYS A 10 3.52 -36.37 -13.01
C LYS A 10 4.26 -35.52 -11.95
N SER A 11 3.56 -35.08 -10.91
CA SER A 11 4.06 -34.15 -9.88
C SER A 11 4.46 -32.77 -10.40
N LEU A 12 4.00 -32.38 -11.59
CA LEU A 12 4.26 -31.06 -12.15
C LEU A 12 3.37 -29.99 -11.49
N PRO A 13 3.88 -28.75 -11.31
CA PRO A 13 3.05 -27.61 -10.97
C PRO A 13 1.87 -27.48 -11.95
N VAL A 14 0.68 -27.26 -11.41
CA VAL A 14 -0.53 -27.02 -12.22
C VAL A 14 -1.05 -25.62 -11.93
N PHE A 15 -1.23 -24.82 -12.98
CA PHE A 15 -1.90 -23.54 -12.92
C PHE A 15 -3.30 -23.67 -13.55
N ILE A 16 -4.33 -23.23 -12.83
CA ILE A 16 -5.70 -23.19 -13.32
C ILE A 16 -6.16 -21.74 -13.26
N ASP A 17 -6.54 -21.19 -14.41
CA ASP A 17 -7.16 -19.87 -14.51
C ASP A 17 -8.66 -20.02 -14.76
N VAL A 18 -9.46 -19.20 -14.09
CA VAL A 18 -10.93 -19.29 -14.14
C VAL A 18 -11.52 -17.88 -14.30
N ASP A 19 -12.14 -17.64 -15.44
CA ASP A 19 -12.89 -16.40 -15.68
C ASP A 19 -14.37 -16.61 -15.37
N PHE A 20 -14.88 -15.87 -14.39
CA PHE A 20 -16.31 -15.83 -14.10
C PHE A 20 -16.99 -14.77 -14.97
N ILE A 21 -17.74 -15.22 -15.97
CA ILE A 21 -18.49 -14.36 -16.88
C ILE A 21 -19.91 -14.19 -16.36
N ASP A 22 -20.27 -12.97 -15.96
CA ASP A 22 -21.63 -12.63 -15.56
C ASP A 22 -22.51 -12.43 -16.81
N LEU A 23 -23.40 -13.39 -17.08
CA LEU A 23 -24.40 -13.26 -18.16
C LEU A 23 -25.60 -12.37 -17.75
N PHE A 24 -25.77 -12.14 -16.45
CA PHE A 24 -26.82 -11.29 -15.88
C PHE A 24 -26.28 -10.62 -14.61
N SER A 25 -26.71 -9.38 -14.34
CA SER A 25 -26.27 -8.52 -13.23
C SER A 25 -26.67 -9.08 -11.85
N TYR A 26 -25.99 -10.13 -11.40
CA TYR A 26 -26.14 -10.65 -10.06
C TYR A 26 -25.18 -9.95 -9.10
N TYR A 27 -25.75 -9.30 -8.08
CA TYR A 27 -25.05 -8.60 -7.01
C TYR A 27 -24.26 -9.51 -6.04
N GLN A 28 -24.15 -10.82 -6.31
CA GLN A 28 -23.56 -11.76 -5.38
C GLN A 28 -22.11 -12.10 -5.75
N PRO A 29 -21.15 -11.96 -4.82
CA PRO A 29 -19.79 -12.44 -4.99
C PRO A 29 -19.74 -13.94 -5.28
N VAL A 30 -18.76 -14.37 -6.08
CA VAL A 30 -18.61 -15.77 -6.51
C VAL A 30 -17.64 -16.57 -5.64
N LEU A 31 -17.23 -16.04 -4.48
CA LEU A 31 -16.34 -16.74 -3.55
C LEU A 31 -16.81 -18.17 -3.25
N GLY A 32 -18.10 -18.37 -2.98
CA GLY A 32 -18.63 -19.70 -2.70
C GLY A 32 -18.53 -20.68 -3.88
N LEU A 33 -18.48 -20.18 -5.12
CA LEU A 33 -18.22 -20.98 -6.32
C LEU A 33 -16.72 -21.27 -6.46
N PHE A 34 -15.87 -20.27 -6.22
CA PHE A 34 -14.42 -20.46 -6.19
C PHE A 34 -14.00 -21.50 -5.15
N GLU A 35 -14.55 -21.43 -3.92
CA GLU A 35 -14.31 -22.41 -2.87
C GLU A 35 -14.75 -23.82 -3.26
N GLN A 36 -15.81 -23.97 -4.06
CA GLN A 36 -16.21 -25.26 -4.61
C GLN A 36 -15.18 -25.78 -5.62
N ILE A 37 -14.62 -24.92 -6.48
CA ILE A 37 -13.53 -25.28 -7.39
C ILE A 37 -12.30 -25.75 -6.59
N VAL A 38 -11.90 -24.98 -5.57
CA VAL A 38 -10.80 -25.35 -4.67
C VAL A 38 -11.08 -26.69 -3.97
N ARG A 39 -12.30 -26.91 -3.46
CA ARG A 39 -12.67 -28.19 -2.83
C ARG A 39 -12.55 -29.36 -3.79
N ARG A 40 -13.01 -29.20 -5.04
CA ARG A 40 -12.87 -30.23 -6.08
C ARG A 40 -11.41 -30.50 -6.42
N ALA A 41 -10.60 -29.45 -6.53
CA ALA A 41 -9.16 -29.60 -6.76
C ALA A 41 -8.46 -30.37 -5.62
N ARG A 42 -8.90 -30.16 -4.37
CA ARG A 42 -8.43 -30.92 -3.20
C ARG A 42 -8.87 -32.39 -3.23
N GLU A 43 -10.15 -32.66 -3.55
CA GLU A 43 -10.69 -34.03 -3.66
C GLU A 43 -9.99 -34.87 -4.73
N CYS A 44 -9.55 -34.25 -5.82
CA CYS A 44 -8.88 -34.94 -6.92
C CYS A 44 -7.39 -35.25 -6.62
N ARG A 45 -6.86 -34.98 -5.42
CA ARG A 45 -5.43 -35.14 -5.10
C ARG A 45 -5.14 -36.16 -3.98
N PRO A 46 -3.93 -36.77 -4.00
CA PRO A 46 -3.50 -37.68 -2.93
C PRO A 46 -3.38 -36.93 -1.59
N PRO A 47 -3.92 -37.48 -0.48
CA PRO A 47 -3.98 -36.81 0.82
C PRO A 47 -2.62 -36.52 1.48
N GLU A 48 -1.55 -37.15 1.01
CA GLU A 48 -0.21 -37.11 1.63
C GLU A 48 0.65 -35.90 1.19
N THR A 49 0.13 -35.00 0.35
CA THR A 49 0.96 -34.04 -0.41
C THR A 49 0.88 -32.57 0.02
N LEU A 50 -0.01 -32.17 0.93
CA LEU A 50 -0.23 -30.75 1.27
C LEU A 50 -0.17 -30.52 2.79
N ALA A 51 0.76 -29.68 3.26
CA ALA A 51 0.72 -29.18 4.65
C ALA A 51 0.08 -27.79 4.73
N ASP A 52 0.34 -26.92 3.75
CA ASP A 52 -0.09 -25.53 3.79
C ASP A 52 -0.85 -25.16 2.52
N SER A 53 -2.01 -24.55 2.70
CA SER A 53 -2.75 -23.93 1.61
C SER A 53 -3.14 -22.52 1.99
N PHE A 54 -2.98 -21.59 1.06
CA PHE A 54 -3.27 -20.18 1.25
C PHE A 54 -4.44 -19.79 0.35
N LEU A 55 -5.42 -19.07 0.91
CA LEU A 55 -6.52 -18.45 0.18
C LEU A 55 -6.41 -16.94 0.39
N ALA A 56 -6.31 -16.20 -0.71
CA ALA A 56 -6.40 -14.75 -0.72
C ALA A 56 -7.46 -14.29 -1.71
N THR A 57 -8.10 -13.18 -1.39
CA THR A 57 -9.03 -12.49 -2.28
C THR A 57 -8.63 -11.03 -2.37
N HIS A 58 -8.66 -10.47 -3.58
CA HIS A 58 -8.49 -9.03 -3.81
C HIS A 58 -9.79 -8.46 -4.35
N LEU A 59 -10.10 -7.23 -3.94
CA LEU A 59 -11.26 -6.50 -4.42
C LEU A 59 -10.84 -5.10 -4.82
N GLU A 60 -11.16 -4.74 -6.05
CA GLU A 60 -10.99 -3.39 -6.57
C GLU A 60 -12.34 -2.89 -7.10
N ALA A 61 -12.84 -1.81 -6.52
CA ALA A 61 -14.02 -1.12 -7.00
C ALA A 61 -13.58 0.20 -7.62
N LEU A 62 -13.90 0.37 -8.90
CA LEU A 62 -13.58 1.54 -9.69
C LEU A 62 -14.86 2.08 -10.34
N SER A 63 -14.91 3.37 -10.55
CA SER A 63 -15.91 4.00 -11.40
C SER A 63 -15.24 4.53 -12.66
N THR A 64 -15.53 3.92 -13.81
CA THR A 64 -15.31 4.59 -15.11
C THR A 64 -16.52 5.50 -15.39
N GLU A 65 -16.36 6.50 -16.27
CA GLU A 65 -17.34 7.58 -16.53
C GLU A 65 -18.78 7.08 -16.78
N GLU A 66 -18.97 5.85 -17.25
CA GLU A 66 -20.30 5.33 -17.58
C GLU A 66 -20.95 4.53 -16.45
N ARG A 67 -20.20 3.69 -15.70
CA ARG A 67 -20.75 2.79 -14.65
C ARG A 67 -19.68 2.36 -13.63
N PRO A 68 -20.07 2.14 -12.36
CA PRO A 68 -19.19 1.48 -11.40
C PRO A 68 -18.97 0.01 -11.77
N THR A 69 -17.74 -0.42 -11.62
CA THR A 69 -17.26 -1.79 -11.85
C THR A 69 -16.51 -2.29 -10.63
N ARG A 70 -16.56 -3.61 -10.42
CA ARG A 70 -15.84 -4.30 -9.36
C ARG A 70 -15.07 -5.45 -9.96
N GLU A 71 -13.79 -5.49 -9.66
CA GLU A 71 -12.88 -6.52 -10.04
C GLU A 71 -12.55 -7.37 -8.82
N GLU A 72 -12.88 -8.64 -8.89
CA GLU A 72 -12.76 -9.62 -7.83
C GLU A 72 -11.72 -10.66 -8.24
N TRP A 73 -10.62 -10.74 -7.50
CA TRP A 73 -9.59 -11.73 -7.72
C TRP A 73 -9.60 -12.77 -6.60
N TYR A 74 -9.39 -14.03 -6.97
CA TYR A 74 -9.34 -15.15 -6.05
C TYR A 74 -8.08 -15.96 -6.29
N PHE A 75 -7.34 -16.22 -5.23
CA PHE A 75 -6.08 -16.94 -5.30
C PHE A 75 -6.09 -18.08 -4.30
N TRP A 76 -5.82 -19.28 -4.79
CA TRP A 76 -5.53 -20.42 -3.95
C TRP A 76 -4.25 -21.09 -4.39
N SER A 77 -3.35 -21.34 -3.45
CA SER A 77 -2.16 -22.15 -3.72
C SER A 77 -1.99 -23.23 -2.67
N ALA A 78 -1.44 -24.35 -3.12
CA ALA A 78 -1.16 -25.50 -2.28
C ALA A 78 0.32 -25.82 -2.35
N ARG A 79 1.00 -25.72 -1.21
CA ARG A 79 2.43 -26.01 -1.11
C ARG A 79 2.63 -27.42 -0.56
N PRO A 80 3.68 -28.13 -1.02
CA PRO A 80 4.09 -29.37 -0.39
C PRO A 80 4.28 -29.18 1.10
N ALA A 81 3.98 -30.23 1.86
CA ALA A 81 4.50 -30.31 3.21
C ALA A 81 6.01 -30.13 3.18
N LEU A 82 6.53 -29.10 3.86
CA LEU A 82 7.95 -29.03 4.12
C LEU A 82 8.34 -30.38 4.74
N PRO A 83 9.38 -31.06 4.22
CA PRO A 83 9.85 -32.29 4.85
C PRO A 83 10.11 -31.93 6.30
N GLN A 84 9.43 -32.58 7.24
CA GLN A 84 9.67 -32.38 8.65
C GLN A 84 11.16 -32.58 8.85
N VAL A 85 11.90 -31.50 9.13
CA VAL A 85 13.32 -31.59 9.42
C VAL A 85 13.38 -32.49 10.64
N PRO A 86 13.94 -33.70 10.54
CA PRO A 86 13.96 -34.62 11.67
C PRO A 86 14.61 -33.88 12.83
N ASP A 87 13.92 -33.86 13.97
CA ASP A 87 14.30 -33.12 15.16
C ASP A 87 15.82 -33.21 15.37
N ALA A 88 16.48 -32.04 15.41
CA ALA A 88 17.92 -31.94 15.60
C ALA A 88 18.41 -32.53 16.95
N ASN A 89 17.51 -33.08 17.77
CA ASN A 89 17.80 -33.77 19.01
C ASN A 89 18.37 -35.19 18.85
N ASP A 90 18.39 -35.78 17.65
CA ASP A 90 18.91 -37.14 17.44
C ASP A 90 20.35 -37.22 16.90
N ARG A 91 21.08 -36.08 16.82
CA ARG A 91 22.49 -36.04 16.41
C ARG A 91 23.46 -35.84 17.56
N ARG A 92 23.51 -36.81 18.48
CA ARG A 92 24.72 -37.06 19.29
C ARG A 92 25.73 -37.84 18.45
N GLY A 93 26.48 -37.15 17.60
CA GLY A 93 27.62 -37.78 16.92
C GLY A 93 28.19 -36.97 15.77
N SER A 94 29.40 -36.43 15.99
CA SER A 94 30.31 -35.85 15.01
C SER A 94 30.10 -34.38 14.62
N TYR A 95 30.58 -33.51 15.50
CA TYR A 95 31.05 -32.17 15.16
C TYR A 95 32.23 -32.28 14.20
N MET A 96 32.08 -31.83 12.94
CA MET A 96 33.12 -31.27 12.04
C MET A 96 32.65 -31.39 10.58
N ALA A 97 31.60 -30.66 10.19
CA ALA A 97 31.33 -30.37 8.77
C ALA A 97 30.40 -29.16 8.61
N LEU A 98 30.99 -28.03 8.19
CA LEU A 98 30.41 -26.97 7.36
C LEU A 98 29.10 -26.32 7.86
N ALA A 99 29.20 -25.54 8.93
CA ALA A 99 28.36 -24.35 9.11
C ALA A 99 28.97 -23.24 8.26
N ASN A 100 28.33 -22.87 7.15
CA ASN A 100 28.44 -21.57 6.42
C ASN A 100 27.95 -21.62 4.96
N THR A 101 27.17 -22.62 4.54
CA THR A 101 26.37 -22.47 3.31
C THR A 101 25.06 -21.77 3.67
N PRO A 102 24.78 -20.55 3.16
CA PRO A 102 23.44 -20.00 3.22
C PRO A 102 22.55 -20.97 2.44
N VAL A 103 21.63 -21.64 3.14
CA VAL A 103 20.58 -22.39 2.50
C VAL A 103 19.71 -21.35 1.83
N ALA A 104 19.95 -21.11 0.54
CA ALA A 104 19.03 -20.36 -0.30
C ALA A 104 17.63 -20.94 -0.02
N PRO A 105 16.60 -20.11 0.25
CA PRO A 105 15.26 -20.61 0.44
C PRO A 105 14.92 -21.46 -0.78
N GLN A 106 14.84 -22.78 -0.62
CA GLN A 106 14.36 -23.65 -1.68
C GLN A 106 12.94 -23.18 -1.94
N VAL A 107 12.74 -22.51 -3.08
CA VAL A 107 11.42 -22.16 -3.58
C VAL A 107 10.73 -23.50 -3.82
N VAL A 108 9.95 -23.93 -2.85
CA VAL A 108 9.11 -25.11 -3.00
C VAL A 108 7.96 -24.67 -3.90
N GLU A 109 8.10 -24.95 -5.20
CA GLU A 109 7.09 -24.60 -6.20
C GLU A 109 5.72 -25.14 -5.77
N SER A 110 4.71 -24.26 -5.80
CA SER A 110 3.33 -24.65 -5.51
C SER A 110 2.90 -25.74 -6.49
N LEU A 111 2.41 -26.87 -5.96
CA LEU A 111 1.96 -27.99 -6.81
C LEU A 111 0.62 -27.68 -7.50
N VAL A 112 -0.14 -26.73 -6.96
CA VAL A 112 -1.32 -26.15 -7.61
C VAL A 112 -1.38 -24.68 -7.27
N THR A 113 -1.72 -23.90 -8.28
CA THR A 113 -2.23 -22.56 -8.13
C THR A 113 -3.54 -22.47 -8.90
N ILE A 114 -4.58 -21.96 -8.26
CA ILE A 114 -5.85 -21.63 -8.90
C ILE A 114 -6.01 -20.13 -8.76
N ARG A 115 -6.16 -19.45 -9.89
CA ARG A 115 -6.56 -18.06 -9.99
C ARG A 115 -7.97 -18.00 -10.53
N ALA A 116 -8.77 -17.06 -10.03
CA ALA A 116 -9.99 -16.68 -10.70
C ALA A 116 -10.17 -15.18 -10.72
N LEU A 117 -10.81 -14.70 -11.78
CA LEU A 117 -11.16 -13.30 -11.99
C LEU A 117 -12.66 -13.19 -12.23
N ARG A 118 -13.27 -12.17 -11.64
CA ARG A 118 -14.62 -11.73 -11.97
C ARG A 118 -14.67 -10.22 -12.10
N VAL A 119 -15.24 -9.74 -13.20
CA VAL A 119 -15.59 -8.33 -13.38
C VAL A 119 -17.10 -8.19 -13.31
N ALA A 120 -17.59 -7.50 -12.29
CA ALA A 120 -19.01 -7.26 -12.06
C ALA A 120 -19.34 -5.77 -12.21
N THR A 121 -20.55 -5.46 -12.67
CA THR A 121 -21.05 -4.07 -12.68
C THR A 121 -21.82 -3.77 -11.39
N GLY A 122 -21.76 -2.52 -10.95
CA GLY A 122 -22.44 -2.02 -9.75
C GLY A 122 -21.48 -1.47 -8.69
N SER A 123 -22.01 -0.61 -7.82
CA SER A 123 -21.25 -0.02 -6.72
C SER A 123 -20.84 -1.06 -5.67
N PHE A 124 -19.81 -0.73 -4.91
CA PHE A 124 -19.42 -1.52 -3.75
C PHE A 124 -20.50 -1.42 -2.65
N VAL A 125 -20.81 -2.56 -2.05
CA VAL A 125 -21.70 -2.69 -0.89
C VAL A 125 -21.05 -3.71 0.03
N LEU A 126 -20.94 -3.43 1.33
CA LEU A 126 -20.15 -4.26 2.25
C LEU A 126 -20.76 -5.66 2.46
N GLU A 127 -22.08 -5.74 2.61
CA GLU A 127 -22.78 -6.92 3.12
C GLU A 127 -22.50 -8.22 2.31
N PRO A 128 -22.48 -8.20 0.96
CA PRO A 128 -22.15 -9.39 0.17
C PRO A 128 -20.70 -9.88 0.37
N TYR A 129 -19.76 -9.01 0.76
CA TYR A 129 -18.34 -9.33 0.92
C TYR A 129 -17.95 -9.71 2.36
N LEU A 130 -18.86 -9.60 3.34
CA LEU A 130 -18.57 -10.06 4.71
C LEU A 130 -18.02 -11.51 4.81
N PRO A 131 -18.44 -12.48 3.98
CA PRO A 131 -17.82 -13.81 3.99
C PRO A 131 -16.32 -13.82 3.68
N TRP A 132 -15.79 -12.76 3.05
CA TRP A 132 -14.38 -12.62 2.70
C TRP A 132 -13.52 -12.15 3.88
N ALA A 133 -14.10 -11.92 5.06
CA ALA A 133 -13.38 -11.50 6.28
C ALA A 133 -12.11 -12.32 6.59
N SER A 134 -12.09 -13.59 6.18
CA SER A 134 -10.96 -14.51 6.41
C SER A 134 -9.98 -14.66 5.25
N SER A 135 -10.21 -13.97 4.13
CA SER A 135 -9.37 -14.09 2.92
C SER A 135 -9.03 -12.76 2.25
N LEU A 136 -9.75 -11.67 2.54
CA LEU A 136 -9.54 -10.37 1.89
C LEU A 136 -8.25 -9.73 2.41
N THR A 137 -7.24 -9.69 1.54
CA THR A 137 -5.90 -9.14 1.81
C THR A 137 -5.63 -7.84 1.09
N PHE A 138 -6.40 -7.52 0.04
CA PHE A 138 -6.20 -6.34 -0.80
C PHE A 138 -7.54 -5.71 -1.13
N LEU A 139 -7.71 -4.43 -0.78
CA LEU A 139 -8.95 -3.70 -0.99
C LEU A 139 -8.69 -2.30 -1.56
N ILE A 140 -9.17 -2.04 -2.77
CA ILE A 140 -9.18 -0.70 -3.37
C ILE A 140 -10.64 -0.28 -3.56
N LEU A 141 -11.04 0.82 -2.93
CA LEU A 141 -12.33 1.46 -3.12
C LEU A 141 -12.05 2.91 -3.54
N ARG A 142 -11.93 3.12 -4.85
CA ARG A 142 -11.75 4.46 -5.43
C ARG A 142 -13.06 4.91 -6.05
N ASP A 143 -13.48 6.11 -5.71
CA ASP A 143 -14.68 6.72 -6.26
C ASP A 143 -14.30 7.98 -7.01
N LEU A 144 -14.33 7.91 -8.34
CA LEU A 144 -13.97 9.04 -9.19
C LEU A 144 -15.21 9.83 -9.64
N HIS A 145 -16.41 9.29 -9.39
CA HIS A 145 -17.67 9.80 -9.94
C HIS A 145 -18.84 9.69 -8.94
N ASP A 146 -18.57 9.78 -7.65
CA ASP A 146 -19.56 9.82 -6.55
C ASP A 146 -20.54 8.63 -6.53
N PHE A 147 -20.12 7.42 -6.90
CA PHE A 147 -20.98 6.23 -6.97
C PHE A 147 -21.09 5.45 -5.65
N THR A 148 -20.00 5.40 -4.90
CA THR A 148 -19.85 4.71 -3.62
C THR A 148 -20.31 5.59 -2.47
N ASN A 149 -20.10 6.91 -2.55
CA ASN A 149 -20.45 7.87 -1.49
C ASN A 149 -19.96 7.39 -0.11
N LEU A 150 -18.67 7.05 -0.02
CA LEU A 150 -18.13 6.39 1.16
C LEU A 150 -17.95 7.40 2.30
N SER A 151 -18.68 7.18 3.40
CA SER A 151 -18.48 7.97 4.62
C SER A 151 -17.37 7.42 5.52
N ILE A 152 -16.88 8.26 6.43
CA ILE A 152 -15.89 7.88 7.46
C ILE A 152 -16.37 6.68 8.31
N ALA A 153 -17.65 6.68 8.69
CA ALA A 153 -18.24 5.61 9.49
C ALA A 153 -18.30 4.28 8.72
N GLU A 154 -18.62 4.34 7.43
CA GLU A 154 -18.61 3.17 6.55
C GLU A 154 -17.19 2.67 6.31
N ALA A 155 -16.23 3.56 6.08
CA ALA A 155 -14.82 3.21 5.97
C ALA A 155 -14.32 2.47 7.23
N ALA A 156 -14.63 2.99 8.42
CA ALA A 156 -14.30 2.31 9.68
C ALA A 156 -14.97 0.94 9.79
N ARG A 157 -16.25 0.82 9.40
CA ARG A 157 -17.00 -0.44 9.38
C ARG A 157 -16.37 -1.46 8.43
N ILE A 158 -16.00 -1.04 7.22
CA ILE A 158 -15.32 -1.86 6.22
C ILE A 158 -13.99 -2.37 6.78
N LEU A 159 -13.12 -1.47 7.26
CA LEU A 159 -11.82 -1.86 7.80
C LEU A 159 -11.95 -2.81 9.00
N SER A 160 -12.95 -2.59 9.87
CA SER A 160 -13.22 -3.49 11.00
C SER A 160 -13.72 -4.89 10.58
N SER A 161 -14.31 -5.00 9.38
CA SER A 161 -14.82 -6.27 8.84
C SER A 161 -13.72 -7.12 8.19
N PHE A 162 -12.58 -6.52 7.84
CA PHE A 162 -11.50 -7.15 7.09
C PHE A 162 -10.14 -7.01 7.81
N PRO A 163 -9.92 -7.72 8.93
CA PRO A 163 -8.71 -7.56 9.75
C PRO A 163 -7.43 -8.12 9.11
N LEU A 164 -7.54 -8.89 8.02
CA LEU A 164 -6.42 -9.50 7.28
C LEU A 164 -5.89 -8.64 6.13
N LEU A 165 -6.39 -7.41 5.98
CA LEU A 165 -5.91 -6.49 4.96
C LEU A 165 -4.41 -6.25 5.09
N VAL A 166 -3.71 -6.40 3.97
CA VAL A 166 -2.29 -6.10 3.78
C VAL A 166 -2.14 -4.79 3.02
N HIS A 167 -3.01 -4.54 2.05
CA HIS A 167 -3.08 -3.29 1.28
C HIS A 167 -4.52 -2.77 1.29
N CYS A 168 -4.67 -1.47 1.52
CA CYS A 168 -5.97 -0.82 1.46
C CYS A 168 -5.86 0.59 0.89
N SER A 169 -6.68 0.90 -0.12
CA SER A 169 -6.87 2.25 -0.67
C SER A 169 -8.35 2.61 -0.59
N LEU A 170 -8.67 3.76 0.02
CA LEU A 170 -10.04 4.25 0.19
C LEU A 170 -10.15 5.70 -0.29
N HIS A 171 -11.25 6.04 -0.93
CA HIS A 171 -11.67 7.42 -1.21
C HIS A 171 -12.91 7.77 -0.37
N ILE A 172 -12.86 8.86 0.39
CA ILE A 172 -13.97 9.36 1.22
C ILE A 172 -14.49 10.66 0.61
N ASP A 173 -15.64 10.59 -0.06
CA ASP A 173 -16.29 11.70 -0.75
C ASP A 173 -17.57 12.17 -0.05
N PHE A 174 -18.01 11.47 0.99
CA PHE A 174 -19.30 11.72 1.61
C PHE A 174 -19.20 12.11 3.09
N ASN A 175 -19.45 13.39 3.36
CA ASN A 175 -19.46 13.95 4.71
C ASN A 175 -20.89 14.04 5.25
N PHE A 176 -21.28 13.11 6.14
CA PHE A 176 -22.54 13.24 6.87
C PHE A 176 -22.36 14.22 8.04
N PRO A 177 -23.19 15.27 8.17
CA PRO A 177 -23.10 16.25 9.26
C PRO A 177 -23.43 15.69 10.66
N ASP A 178 -23.73 14.39 10.77
CA ASP A 178 -23.88 13.72 12.07
C ASP A 178 -22.51 13.44 12.68
N ALA A 179 -21.93 14.50 13.25
CA ALA A 179 -20.69 14.53 14.05
C ALA A 179 -20.71 13.60 15.29
N ASN A 180 -21.77 12.82 15.51
CA ASN A 180 -21.93 11.90 16.61
C ASN A 180 -22.00 10.44 16.11
N ALA A 181 -20.81 9.85 16.07
CA ALA A 181 -20.50 8.44 16.32
C ALA A 181 -19.95 7.69 15.10
N LEU A 182 -18.63 7.81 14.92
CA LEU A 182 -17.85 6.58 14.79
C LEU A 182 -18.24 5.68 15.97
N THR A 183 -19.17 4.77 15.73
CA THR A 183 -19.60 3.76 16.72
C THR A 183 -18.51 2.73 16.98
N VAL A 184 -17.56 2.63 16.04
CA VAL A 184 -16.40 1.77 16.12
C VAL A 184 -15.35 2.44 16.99
N ASN A 185 -15.15 1.89 18.18
CA ASN A 185 -14.17 2.42 19.14
C ASN A 185 -12.71 2.15 18.72
N SER A 186 -12.47 1.11 17.91
CA SER A 186 -11.13 0.72 17.47
C SER A 186 -11.17 -0.20 16.25
N VAL A 187 -10.24 0.00 15.32
CA VAL A 187 -10.04 -0.85 14.14
C VAL A 187 -8.62 -1.43 14.19
N GLU A 188 -8.49 -2.74 14.36
CA GLU A 188 -7.18 -3.41 14.40
C GLU A 188 -6.82 -4.01 13.03
N LEU A 189 -5.76 -3.48 12.40
CA LEU A 189 -5.26 -3.91 11.10
C LEU A 189 -3.82 -4.40 11.24
N ARG A 190 -3.67 -5.60 11.82
CA ARG A 190 -2.36 -6.13 12.26
C ARG A 190 -1.42 -6.49 11.12
N PHE A 191 -1.94 -6.68 9.91
CA PHE A 191 -1.18 -7.11 8.74
C PHE A 191 -1.03 -6.02 7.69
N LEU A 192 -1.60 -4.84 7.93
CA LEU A 192 -1.62 -3.75 6.97
C LEU A 192 -0.21 -3.17 6.81
N LYS A 193 0.31 -3.28 5.58
CA LYS A 193 1.63 -2.77 5.17
C LYS A 193 1.52 -1.50 4.35
N SER A 194 0.46 -1.34 3.56
CA SER A 194 0.25 -0.18 2.71
C SER A 194 -1.16 0.36 2.91
N PHE A 195 -1.26 1.65 3.21
CA PHE A 195 -2.53 2.35 3.42
C PHE A 195 -2.56 3.65 2.63
N SER A 196 -3.57 3.78 1.79
CA SER A 196 -3.84 4.95 0.97
C SER A 196 -5.23 5.48 1.32
N LEU A 197 -5.30 6.76 1.66
CA LEU A 197 -6.55 7.42 2.02
C LEU A 197 -6.64 8.73 1.26
N SER A 198 -7.65 8.83 0.42
CA SER A 198 -8.01 10.05 -0.29
C SER A 198 -9.38 10.56 0.16
N TRP A 199 -9.65 11.85 0.02
CA TRP A 199 -10.95 12.41 0.37
C TRP A 199 -11.33 13.65 -0.44
N ALA A 200 -12.63 13.92 -0.52
CA ALA A 200 -13.15 15.15 -1.10
C ALA A 200 -12.79 16.37 -0.24
N ASP A 201 -12.60 17.51 -0.91
CA ASP A 201 -12.23 18.79 -0.30
C ASP A 201 -12.97 19.08 1.01
N TRP A 202 -12.19 19.44 2.05
CA TRP A 202 -12.67 19.83 3.38
C TRP A 202 -13.31 18.71 4.22
N THR A 203 -13.18 17.45 3.79
CA THR A 203 -13.64 16.30 4.59
C THR A 203 -12.66 16.00 5.73
N ASN A 204 -13.13 15.96 6.98
CA ASN A 204 -12.27 15.63 8.11
C ASN A 204 -12.10 14.12 8.28
N THR A 205 -11.09 13.52 7.65
CA THR A 205 -10.77 12.08 7.77
C THR A 205 -9.98 11.72 9.03
N GLY A 206 -9.53 12.71 9.80
CA GLY A 206 -8.74 12.52 11.02
C GLY A 206 -9.32 11.52 12.03
N PRO A 207 -10.64 11.53 12.31
CA PRO A 207 -11.27 10.54 13.19
C PRO A 207 -11.09 9.09 12.75
N LEU A 208 -10.97 8.81 11.44
CA LEU A 208 -10.67 7.46 10.96
C LEU A 208 -9.27 7.02 11.39
N LEU A 209 -8.28 7.89 11.18
CA LEU A 209 -6.90 7.67 11.64
C LEU A 209 -6.86 7.50 13.16
N ASP A 210 -7.69 8.22 13.91
CA ASP A 210 -7.75 8.14 15.37
C ASP A 210 -8.27 6.80 15.91
N VAL A 211 -9.07 6.05 15.15
CA VAL A 211 -9.57 4.73 15.61
C VAL A 211 -8.73 3.56 15.07
N MET A 212 -7.91 3.79 14.05
CA MET A 212 -7.10 2.75 13.41
C MET A 212 -5.82 2.40 14.18
N SER A 213 -5.55 1.10 14.28
CA SER A 213 -4.25 0.57 14.67
C SER A 213 -3.62 -0.27 13.55
N ALA A 214 -2.46 0.17 13.06
CA ALA A 214 -1.69 -0.45 11.99
C ALA A 214 -0.19 -0.36 12.32
N ARG A 215 0.31 -1.32 13.12
CA ARG A 215 1.70 -1.30 13.63
C ARG A 215 2.73 -1.82 12.64
N GLU A 216 2.30 -2.59 11.64
CA GLU A 216 3.16 -3.15 10.58
C GLU A 216 3.19 -2.27 9.32
N LEU A 217 2.60 -1.07 9.40
CA LEU A 217 2.48 -0.15 8.26
C LEU A 217 3.87 0.32 7.80
N ARG A 218 4.09 0.25 6.48
CA ARG A 218 5.35 0.63 5.81
C ARG A 218 5.15 1.78 4.83
N GLU A 219 3.99 1.84 4.20
CA GLU A 219 3.63 2.86 3.23
C GLU A 219 2.36 3.57 3.69
N LEU A 220 2.40 4.90 3.70
CA LEU A 220 1.27 5.74 4.01
C LEU A 220 1.10 6.80 2.91
N GLU A 221 -0.05 6.81 2.27
CA GLU A 221 -0.45 7.82 1.28
C GLU A 221 -1.70 8.55 1.78
N LEU A 222 -1.63 9.88 1.83
CA LEU A 222 -2.74 10.75 2.22
C LEU A 222 -2.95 11.81 1.14
N VAL A 223 -4.16 11.84 0.57
CA VAL A 223 -4.50 12.72 -0.56
C VAL A 223 -5.76 13.53 -0.25
N GLY A 224 -5.65 14.85 -0.31
CA GLY A 224 -6.79 15.76 -0.27
C GLY A 224 -6.63 16.91 0.70
N ARG A 225 -7.44 17.95 0.48
CA ARG A 225 -7.36 19.18 1.27
C ARG A 225 -7.91 19.00 2.67
N LEU A 226 -7.21 19.53 3.65
CA LEU A 226 -7.61 19.45 5.05
C LEU A 226 -8.78 20.40 5.33
N PRO A 227 -9.72 20.03 6.22
CA PRO A 227 -10.77 20.93 6.67
C PRO A 227 -10.15 22.15 7.38
N ASP A 228 -10.77 23.32 7.18
CA ASP A 228 -10.52 24.46 8.06
C ASP A 228 -10.89 24.04 9.49
N THR A 229 -9.96 24.18 10.42
CA THR A 229 -10.29 23.94 11.82
C THR A 229 -11.02 25.17 12.35
N ASP A 230 -12.25 25.00 12.84
CA ASP A 230 -13.08 26.10 13.39
C ASP A 230 -12.38 26.92 14.49
N THR A 231 -11.30 26.38 15.07
CA THR A 231 -10.53 26.98 16.15
C THR A 231 -9.17 27.52 15.71
N GLY A 232 -8.83 27.47 14.42
CA GLY A 232 -7.48 27.80 13.92
C GLY A 232 -6.39 26.88 14.48
N GLY A 233 -6.77 25.67 14.90
CA GLY A 233 -5.87 24.66 15.43
C GLY A 233 -5.22 23.80 14.33
N GLU A 234 -4.17 23.08 14.70
CA GLU A 234 -3.48 22.15 13.80
C GLU A 234 -4.26 20.83 13.66
N TRP A 235 -4.27 20.26 12.47
CA TRP A 235 -4.72 18.89 12.23
C TRP A 235 -3.65 17.92 12.75
N ASP A 236 -3.84 17.45 13.99
CA ASP A 236 -2.85 16.66 14.75
C ASP A 236 -3.05 15.13 14.64
N HIS A 237 -4.03 14.71 13.85
CA HIS A 237 -4.43 13.30 13.73
C HIS A 237 -3.30 12.40 13.22
N LEU A 238 -2.49 12.85 12.27
CA LEU A 238 -1.33 12.10 11.80
C LEU A 238 -0.28 11.89 12.91
N VAL A 239 0.03 12.93 13.69
CA VAL A 239 0.94 12.80 14.83
C VAL A 239 0.40 11.81 15.85
N ARG A 240 -0.90 11.88 16.17
CA ARG A 240 -1.55 10.96 17.10
C ARG A 240 -1.52 9.52 16.58
N PHE A 241 -1.80 9.32 15.30
CA PHE A 241 -1.74 8.02 14.63
C PHE A 241 -0.33 7.43 14.68
N LEU A 242 0.69 8.19 14.27
CA LEU A 242 2.09 7.74 14.24
C LEU A 242 2.62 7.46 15.64
N ARG A 243 2.33 8.33 16.62
CA ARG A 243 2.75 8.13 18.01
C ARG A 243 2.12 6.89 18.63
N ARG A 244 0.84 6.63 18.35
CA ARG A 244 0.12 5.46 18.89
C ARG A 244 0.58 4.16 18.26
N ASN A 245 0.79 4.14 16.94
CA ASN A 245 1.11 2.93 16.20
C ASN A 245 2.61 2.62 16.17
N ASN A 246 3.45 3.66 16.20
CA ASN A 246 4.90 3.59 15.98
C ASN A 246 5.28 2.65 14.82
N PRO A 247 4.69 2.84 13.62
CA PRO A 247 4.88 1.93 12.50
C PRO A 247 6.28 2.05 11.89
N PRO A 248 6.86 0.96 11.32
CA PRO A 248 8.12 1.00 10.60
C PRO A 248 7.95 1.58 9.19
N LEU A 249 7.47 2.82 9.10
CA LEU A 249 7.24 3.51 7.83
C LEU A 249 8.54 3.72 7.05
N SER A 250 8.55 3.24 5.81
CA SER A 250 9.61 3.47 4.83
C SER A 250 9.21 4.52 3.80
N HIS A 251 7.92 4.69 3.49
CA HIS A 251 7.44 5.66 2.50
C HIS A 251 6.24 6.44 3.01
N ILE A 252 6.27 7.76 2.78
CA ILE A 252 5.14 8.67 3.01
C ILE A 252 4.89 9.47 1.73
N ILE A 253 3.65 9.48 1.28
CA ILE A 253 3.15 10.29 0.18
C ILE A 253 2.07 11.22 0.73
N LEU A 254 2.25 12.53 0.56
CA LEU A 254 1.25 13.53 0.91
C LEU A 254 0.92 14.33 -0.35
N GLU A 255 -0.35 14.39 -0.70
CA GLU A 255 -0.84 15.14 -1.86
C GLU A 255 -1.94 16.10 -1.42
N GLN A 256 -1.88 17.36 -1.90
CA GLN A 256 -2.87 18.41 -1.58
C GLN A 256 -2.99 18.72 -0.08
N ILE A 257 -1.93 18.42 0.69
CA ILE A 257 -1.88 18.65 2.14
C ILE A 257 -1.21 19.99 2.44
N ASP A 258 -1.88 20.80 3.26
CA ASP A 258 -1.28 22.00 3.83
C ASP A 258 -0.33 21.63 4.99
N CYS A 259 0.97 21.68 4.74
CA CYS A 259 1.99 21.37 5.74
C CYS A 259 2.09 22.40 6.88
N PHE A 260 1.43 23.56 6.78
CA PHE A 260 1.40 24.59 7.84
C PHE A 260 0.33 24.28 8.89
N HIS A 261 -0.83 23.85 8.43
CA HIS A 261 -1.96 23.50 9.29
C HIS A 261 -1.87 22.07 9.84
N THR A 262 -0.80 21.34 9.49
CA THR A 262 -0.47 20.06 10.08
C THR A 262 0.78 20.18 10.95
N ALA A 263 0.86 19.35 11.98
CA ALA A 263 2.11 19.13 12.71
C ALA A 263 3.06 18.23 11.88
N PHE A 264 3.33 18.62 10.62
CA PHE A 264 4.08 17.82 9.63
C PHE A 264 5.47 17.45 10.12
N LEU A 265 6.28 18.44 10.53
CA LEU A 265 7.64 18.20 11.02
C LEU A 265 7.66 17.27 12.25
N SER A 266 6.65 17.40 13.13
CA SER A 266 6.48 16.52 14.28
C SER A 266 6.11 15.09 13.87
N SER A 267 5.33 14.94 12.80
CA SER A 267 4.93 13.64 12.25
C SER A 267 6.15 12.92 11.66
N ILE A 268 6.93 13.62 10.84
CA ILE A 268 8.15 13.09 10.22
C ILE A 268 9.21 12.72 11.27
N ALA A 269 9.32 13.48 12.36
CA ALA A 269 10.23 13.15 13.46
C ALA A 269 9.89 11.81 14.14
N LEU A 270 8.66 11.31 13.99
CA LEU A 270 8.23 10.00 14.52
C LEU A 270 8.54 8.84 13.57
N THR A 271 9.10 9.10 12.38
CA THR A 271 9.42 8.07 11.39
C THR A 271 10.92 8.04 11.08
N PRO A 272 11.76 7.61 12.05
CA PRO A 272 13.22 7.64 11.91
C PRO A 272 13.78 6.63 10.88
N GLY A 273 12.94 5.73 10.35
CA GLY A 273 13.30 4.77 9.30
C GLY A 273 12.82 5.17 7.91
N LEU A 274 12.30 6.39 7.73
CA LEU A 274 11.74 6.86 6.47
C LEU A 274 12.82 6.89 5.38
N GLU A 275 12.55 6.25 4.25
CA GLU A 275 13.45 6.15 3.10
C GLU A 275 12.97 7.01 1.92
N GLY A 276 11.66 7.11 1.71
CA GLY A 276 11.03 7.93 0.68
C GLY A 276 10.01 8.92 1.24
N LEU A 277 10.11 10.17 0.82
CA LEU A 277 9.12 11.21 1.10
C LEU A 277 8.69 11.86 -0.21
N TRP A 278 7.39 11.82 -0.49
CA TRP A 278 6.76 12.46 -1.65
C TRP A 278 5.78 13.52 -1.18
N LEU A 279 5.94 14.73 -1.68
CA LEU A 279 5.07 15.87 -1.41
C LEU A 279 4.59 16.42 -2.76
N GLU A 280 3.28 16.40 -2.97
CA GLU A 280 2.64 16.87 -4.20
C GLU A 280 1.53 17.88 -3.90
N ASP A 281 1.46 18.97 -4.67
CA ASP A 281 0.48 20.04 -4.46
C ASP A 281 0.44 20.57 -3.00
N CYS A 282 1.59 20.51 -2.31
CA CYS A 282 1.73 20.86 -0.90
C CYS A 282 2.23 22.32 -0.74
N LEU A 283 1.86 22.97 0.37
CA LEU A 283 2.38 24.28 0.74
C LEU A 283 3.63 24.13 1.62
N LEU A 284 4.80 24.60 1.17
CA LEU A 284 6.09 24.42 1.85
C LEU A 284 6.84 25.76 2.01
N ASP A 285 6.85 26.38 3.20
CA ASP A 285 7.74 27.53 3.48
C ASP A 285 9.19 27.11 3.80
N GLU A 286 10.03 28.13 3.98
CA GLU A 286 11.39 27.99 4.49
C GLU A 286 11.47 27.29 5.85
N THR A 287 10.45 27.41 6.71
CA THR A 287 10.43 26.76 8.02
C THR A 287 10.33 25.25 7.85
N ILE A 288 9.42 24.78 7.00
CA ILE A 288 9.27 23.37 6.66
C ILE A 288 10.53 22.85 5.97
N ILE A 289 11.06 23.58 4.97
CA ILE A 289 12.27 23.19 4.24
C ILE A 289 13.47 23.03 5.19
N ARG A 290 13.71 24.01 6.07
CA ARG A 290 14.78 23.91 7.10
C ARG A 290 14.49 22.79 8.11
N GLY A 291 13.22 22.56 8.42
CA GLY A 291 12.77 21.49 9.29
C GLY A 291 13.05 20.08 8.75
N LEU A 292 13.26 19.92 7.44
CA LEU A 292 13.61 18.64 6.81
C LEU A 292 15.09 18.24 7.02
N VAL A 293 15.96 19.14 7.49
CA VAL A 293 17.40 18.88 7.71
C VAL A 293 17.68 17.57 8.48
N PRO A 294 16.98 17.25 9.60
CA PRO A 294 17.22 16.01 10.33
C PRO A 294 16.87 14.77 9.51
N LEU A 295 15.85 14.84 8.66
CA LEU A 295 15.42 13.75 7.79
C LEU A 295 16.42 13.54 6.65
N LEU A 296 16.83 14.63 6.00
CA LEU A 296 17.82 14.64 4.91
C LEU A 296 19.19 14.12 5.37
N SER A 297 19.54 14.39 6.63
CA SER A 297 20.75 13.86 7.27
C SER A 297 20.58 12.42 7.77
N GLY A 298 19.33 11.93 7.84
CA GLY A 298 18.90 10.67 8.44
C GLY A 298 18.80 9.52 7.44
N THR A 299 17.77 8.68 7.53
CA THR A 299 17.62 7.48 6.68
C THR A 299 17.10 7.77 5.27
N LEU A 300 16.67 9.00 4.99
CA LEU A 300 16.04 9.34 3.72
C LEU A 300 16.99 9.06 2.56
N LYS A 301 16.45 8.44 1.51
CA LYS A 301 17.12 8.13 0.25
C LYS A 301 16.53 8.95 -0.89
N THR A 302 15.23 9.17 -0.88
CA THR A 302 14.50 9.85 -1.94
C THR A 302 13.57 10.92 -1.37
N LEU A 303 13.65 12.13 -1.94
CA LEU A 303 12.71 13.22 -1.71
C LEU A 303 12.12 13.64 -3.05
N VAL A 304 10.79 13.58 -3.18
CA VAL A 304 10.06 13.99 -4.39
C VAL A 304 9.19 15.20 -4.02
N LEU A 305 9.35 16.30 -4.75
CA LEU A 305 8.58 17.53 -4.59
C LEU A 305 7.90 17.87 -5.93
N LEU A 306 6.58 17.83 -5.99
CA LEU A 306 5.80 18.10 -7.20
C LEU A 306 4.80 19.21 -6.93
N ASP A 307 4.70 20.18 -7.83
CA ASP A 307 3.67 21.22 -7.79
C ASP A 307 3.56 21.94 -6.42
N CYS A 308 4.66 22.02 -5.66
CA CYS A 308 4.63 22.61 -4.32
C CYS A 308 4.61 24.14 -4.36
N TYR A 309 3.80 24.74 -3.50
CA TYR A 309 3.62 26.20 -3.39
C TYR A 309 4.43 26.80 -2.25
N ALA A 310 4.65 28.12 -2.30
CA ALA A 310 5.50 28.89 -1.36
C ALA A 310 6.95 28.39 -1.24
N PHE A 311 7.33 27.48 -2.14
CA PHE A 311 8.59 26.77 -2.13
C PHE A 311 9.76 27.67 -2.54
N ASN A 312 10.79 27.73 -1.70
CA ASN A 312 12.03 28.47 -1.96
C ASN A 312 13.17 27.49 -2.31
N ILE A 313 13.46 27.37 -3.60
CA ILE A 313 14.52 26.49 -4.12
C ILE A 313 15.91 26.86 -3.60
N GLU A 314 16.19 28.14 -3.35
CA GLU A 314 17.50 28.56 -2.83
C GLU A 314 17.72 28.02 -1.42
N GLU A 315 16.66 28.02 -0.61
CA GLU A 315 16.73 27.51 0.75
C GLU A 315 16.94 26.00 0.76
N LEU A 316 16.24 25.26 -0.10
CA LEU A 316 16.48 23.82 -0.25
C LEU A 316 17.91 23.53 -0.72
N ALA A 317 18.42 24.26 -1.70
CA ALA A 317 19.79 24.09 -2.19
C ALA A 317 20.84 24.31 -1.07
N ARG A 318 20.64 25.32 -0.21
CA ARG A 318 21.50 25.56 0.97
C ARG A 318 21.43 24.39 1.94
N VAL A 319 20.21 23.94 2.28
CA VAL A 319 19.98 22.79 3.16
C VAL A 319 20.68 21.54 2.63
N LEU A 320 20.51 21.22 1.33
CA LEU A 320 21.18 20.07 0.72
C LEU A 320 22.70 20.20 0.80
N LYS A 321 23.26 21.37 0.48
CA LYS A 321 24.70 21.59 0.53
C LYS A 321 25.28 21.44 1.92
N ASP A 322 24.56 21.90 2.93
CA ASP A 322 24.96 21.74 4.33
C ASP A 322 24.91 20.28 4.77
N THR A 323 23.93 19.49 4.30
CA THR A 323 23.83 18.05 4.61
C THR A 323 24.91 17.20 3.92
N GLU A 324 25.32 17.54 2.68
CA GLU A 324 26.40 16.81 1.97
C GLU A 324 27.72 16.81 2.74
N ARG A 325 28.03 17.86 3.49
CA ARG A 325 29.28 17.96 4.27
C ARG A 325 29.40 16.93 5.39
N HIS A 326 28.29 16.31 5.77
CA HIS A 326 28.19 15.49 6.97
C HIS A 326 27.98 13.99 6.66
N ARG A 327 27.86 13.58 5.40
CA ARG A 327 27.40 12.22 5.06
C ARG A 327 28.05 11.62 3.81
N ASP A 328 28.24 10.30 3.85
CA ASP A 328 28.70 9.49 2.71
C ASP A 328 27.56 9.13 1.73
N VAL A 329 26.29 9.10 2.18
CA VAL A 329 25.13 8.74 1.36
C VAL A 329 24.33 10.00 1.03
N LYS A 330 24.22 10.31 -0.27
CA LYS A 330 23.47 11.46 -0.78
C LYS A 330 21.99 11.09 -0.97
N VAL A 331 21.09 11.96 -0.51
CA VAL A 331 19.63 11.88 -0.78
C VAL A 331 19.40 12.30 -2.22
N LYS A 332 18.70 11.48 -3.02
CA LYS A 332 18.22 11.88 -4.35
C LYS A 332 17.00 12.78 -4.18
N VAL A 333 17.05 13.99 -4.73
CA VAL A 333 15.95 14.96 -4.66
C VAL A 333 15.44 15.23 -6.07
N TYR A 334 14.16 15.00 -6.28
CA TYR A 334 13.48 15.31 -7.54
C TYR A 334 12.48 16.44 -7.33
N ILE A 335 12.52 17.44 -8.21
CA ILE A 335 11.65 18.61 -8.16
C ILE A 335 11.02 18.84 -9.53
N ASP A 336 9.70 18.92 -9.57
CA ASP A 336 8.97 19.38 -10.74
C ASP A 336 7.91 20.41 -10.37
N ARG A 337 7.77 21.45 -11.20
CA ARG A 337 6.76 22.51 -11.07
C ARG A 337 6.62 23.17 -9.67
N CYS A 338 7.69 23.19 -8.86
CA CYS A 338 7.66 23.81 -7.52
C CYS A 338 8.13 25.27 -7.54
N GLY A 339 7.27 26.19 -7.10
CA GLY A 339 7.57 27.62 -6.99
C GLY A 339 8.02 28.31 -8.29
N ASP A 340 8.46 29.58 -8.18
CA ASP A 340 8.97 30.36 -9.31
C ASP A 340 10.46 30.06 -9.55
N MET A 341 10.75 29.08 -10.41
CA MET A 341 12.13 28.77 -10.81
C MET A 341 12.62 29.67 -11.94
N SER A 342 13.46 30.66 -11.61
CA SER A 342 14.14 31.51 -12.59
C SER A 342 15.43 30.87 -13.12
N PRO A 343 15.96 31.28 -14.29
CA PRO A 343 17.26 30.83 -14.78
C PRO A 343 18.43 31.10 -13.81
N ALA A 344 18.30 32.13 -12.97
CA ALA A 344 19.31 32.43 -11.94
C ALA A 344 19.36 31.35 -10.86
N HIS A 345 18.22 30.76 -10.49
CA HIS A 345 18.19 29.63 -9.55
C HIS A 345 18.88 28.40 -10.14
N ILE A 346 18.65 28.10 -11.42
CA ILE A 346 19.29 26.97 -12.11
C ILE A 346 20.82 27.17 -12.13
N GLN A 347 21.28 28.38 -12.48
CA GLN A 347 22.70 28.70 -12.48
C GLN A 347 23.30 28.56 -11.07
N MET A 348 22.62 29.04 -10.03
CA MET A 348 23.06 28.90 -8.64
C MET A 348 23.22 27.44 -8.24
N ILE A 349 22.28 26.57 -8.59
CA ILE A 349 22.34 25.13 -8.28
C ILE A 349 23.54 24.47 -8.97
N GLN A 350 23.80 24.83 -10.24
CA GLN A 350 24.97 24.36 -10.97
C GLN A 350 26.28 24.83 -10.32
N GLU A 351 26.36 26.09 -9.89
CA GLU A 351 27.51 26.65 -9.18
C GLU A 351 27.72 25.99 -7.80
N MET A 352 26.67 25.46 -7.19
CA MET A 352 26.74 24.73 -5.92
C MET A 352 27.14 23.25 -6.07
N GLU A 353 27.25 22.73 -7.29
CA GLU A 353 27.63 21.33 -7.58
C GLU A 353 26.71 20.32 -6.86
N LEU A 354 25.39 20.55 -6.90
CA LEU A 354 24.39 19.65 -6.28
C LEU A 354 24.01 18.51 -7.23
N ASP A 355 24.87 17.49 -7.31
CA ASP A 355 24.65 16.33 -8.20
C ASP A 355 23.45 15.45 -7.79
N ASN A 356 22.93 15.64 -6.58
CA ASN A 356 21.84 14.87 -6.01
C ASN A 356 20.47 15.54 -6.16
N LEU A 357 20.41 16.68 -6.86
CA LEU A 357 19.20 17.44 -7.12
C LEU A 357 18.86 17.42 -8.62
N GLU A 358 17.71 16.85 -8.95
CA GLU A 358 17.17 16.75 -10.29
C GLU A 358 15.95 17.66 -10.44
N ILE A 359 15.94 18.46 -11.52
CA ILE A 359 14.87 19.43 -11.82
C ILE A 359 14.27 19.11 -13.19
N GLY A 360 12.93 19.00 -13.23
CA GLY A 360 12.16 19.16 -14.46
C GLY A 360 11.24 17.98 -14.82
N PRO A 361 10.60 18.05 -16.00
CA PRO A 361 9.66 17.03 -16.50
C PRO A 361 10.37 15.81 -17.11
N SER A 362 11.70 15.74 -17.06
CA SER A 362 12.51 14.64 -17.59
C SER A 362 12.28 13.42 -16.71
N SER A 363 11.44 12.48 -17.21
CA SER A 363 11.20 11.13 -16.72
C SER A 363 11.58 10.94 -15.26
N MET A 364 10.59 11.04 -14.38
CA MET A 364 10.69 10.78 -12.95
C MET A 364 11.70 9.64 -12.67
N PRO A 365 12.73 9.84 -11.83
CA PRO A 365 13.67 8.79 -11.48
C PRO A 365 12.99 7.89 -10.44
N ILE A 366 11.89 7.25 -10.84
CA ILE A 366 11.33 6.14 -10.10
C ILE A 366 12.24 4.95 -10.39
N ASP A 367 13.37 4.90 -9.67
CA ASP A 367 13.81 3.66 -9.05
C ASP A 367 13.09 3.54 -7.70
N VAL A 368 11.76 3.72 -7.67
CA VAL A 368 11.01 2.92 -6.69
C VAL A 368 11.29 1.51 -7.15
N ASN A 369 11.89 0.71 -6.28
CA ASN A 369 12.04 -0.71 -6.53
C ASN A 369 10.64 -1.23 -6.92
N GLU A 370 10.33 -1.31 -8.21
CA GLU A 370 9.17 -2.06 -8.72
C GLU A 370 9.28 -3.54 -8.28
N GLY A 371 10.43 -3.94 -7.72
CA GLY A 371 10.63 -5.20 -7.01
C GLY A 371 10.13 -5.28 -5.55
N ASP A 372 9.66 -4.20 -4.91
CA ASP A 372 9.16 -4.25 -3.51
C ASP A 372 7.79 -3.59 -3.29
N THR A 373 7.33 -2.68 -4.17
CA THR A 373 5.89 -2.64 -4.43
C THR A 373 5.55 -3.97 -5.05
N VAL A 374 4.86 -4.82 -4.31
CA VAL A 374 4.21 -6.00 -4.87
C VAL A 374 3.12 -5.49 -5.81
N GLU A 375 3.52 -5.04 -6.98
CA GLU A 375 2.93 -5.56 -8.19
C GLU A 375 2.97 -7.09 -8.02
N HIS A 376 1.87 -7.64 -7.51
CA HIS A 376 1.42 -8.95 -7.94
C HIS A 376 0.95 -8.85 -9.41
N THR A 377 1.69 -8.13 -10.26
CA THR A 377 1.84 -8.46 -11.66
C THR A 377 2.55 -9.81 -11.63
N LEU A 378 1.74 -10.86 -11.65
CA LEU A 378 2.16 -12.14 -12.21
C LEU A 378 2.90 -11.79 -13.49
N GLU A 379 4.21 -12.05 -13.53
CA GLU A 379 4.99 -11.94 -14.76
C GLU A 379 4.20 -12.62 -15.89
N PHE A 380 3.65 -11.79 -16.77
CA PHE A 380 3.00 -12.25 -17.99
C PHE A 380 4.11 -12.87 -18.84
N ILE A 381 4.13 -14.20 -18.91
CA ILE A 381 4.75 -14.91 -20.03
C ILE A 381 3.78 -14.70 -21.20
N ASP A 382 3.99 -13.61 -21.94
CA ASP A 382 3.46 -13.47 -23.29
C ASP A 382 4.23 -14.43 -24.19
N ASP A 383 3.69 -15.65 -24.36
CA ASP A 383 3.99 -16.48 -25.53
C ASP A 383 2.98 -16.15 -26.63
N ASN A 384 3.34 -15.18 -27.48
CA ASN A 384 2.95 -15.12 -28.90
C ASN A 384 3.93 -14.29 -29.73
#